data_AF-A0A1I7ZBM2-F1
#
_entry.id   AF-A0A1I7ZBM2-F1
#
_cell.length_a   1.000
_cell.length_b   1.000
_cell.length_c   1.000
_cell.angle_alpha   90.00
_cell.angle_beta   90.00
_cell.angle_gamma   90.00
#
_symmetry.space_group_name_H-M   'P 1'
#
loop_
_entity.id
_entity.type
_entity.pdbx_description
1 polymer ?
#
loop_
_entity_poly.entity_id
_entity_poly.type
_entity_poly.pdbx_seq_one_letter_code
_entity_poly.pdbx_strand_id
1 'polypeptide(L)'
;MGCFFRSRLNSLGSIWYTLLCVLLQIYLCYLGFERYRLYSDMKWPHGGYPRIWLSVYIALYGACVPMVVFIFATGCFKTGNLAGDQDQFGARTERIFEVRPRHDSSMCSPRRCIRALWQHSPPLPQLLHIAVALCQLFAQQVMLAQLYKYGFINSADFLNTEMDFIYQRARQLATNLPMGDTRLQGFRITSEELSGSPLAPNLLPVLMNARLFGIPLEFTNLVVALVAYAVTYPSVFWRVGKAFSLFFSFNLLIHGATVVYTYLGFSVLYRIQETNYNSLRPVGLGQYITPMRFDIMNHPLSIIVCFVTTIVLMHIAPIAYYALGYNNFFIALLEQKNKHSSESQKMDDTACTEYSELRQRSYQTRAPAVDLCCAGYGPHAASICLLFLTAASKIPVGYTLMKLMEVGMSETSIGGQFFPYSTMTVP
;
A
#
# COMPACT_ATOMS: atom_id res chain seq x y z
N MET A 1 -19.30 -23.34 30.59
CA MET A 1 -18.38 -24.11 29.73
C MET A 1 -17.52 -23.13 28.96
N GLY A 2 -16.30 -22.87 29.43
CA GLY A 2 -15.39 -21.91 28.81
C GLY A 2 -14.84 -22.47 27.50
N CYS A 3 -15.09 -21.79 26.38
CA CYS A 3 -14.33 -22.01 25.16
C CYS A 3 -12.87 -21.62 25.46
N PHE A 4 -12.03 -22.58 25.84
CA PHE A 4 -10.60 -22.37 25.88
C PHE A 4 -10.14 -22.02 24.46
N PHE A 5 -9.71 -20.77 24.28
CA PHE A 5 -9.11 -20.29 23.05
C PHE A 5 -7.83 -21.12 22.83
N ARG A 6 -7.91 -22.19 22.04
CA ARG A 6 -6.75 -23.05 21.77
C ARG A 6 -5.87 -22.33 20.75
N SER A 7 -5.07 -21.39 21.26
CA SER A 7 -4.10 -20.65 20.47
C SER A 7 -3.11 -21.65 19.86
N ARG A 8 -3.00 -21.63 18.53
CA ARG A 8 -1.98 -22.39 17.79
C ARG A 8 -0.96 -21.41 17.27
N LEU A 9 0.32 -21.72 17.43
CA LEU A 9 1.41 -20.92 16.88
C LEU A 9 1.41 -21.02 15.34
N ASN A 10 1.83 -19.94 14.70
CA ASN A 10 1.99 -19.86 13.25
C ASN A 10 3.30 -20.57 12.79
N SER A 11 3.55 -20.59 11.48
CA SER A 11 4.80 -21.12 10.93
C SER A 11 6.02 -20.35 11.45
N LEU A 12 7.16 -21.03 11.56
CA LEU A 12 8.42 -20.42 12.02
C LEU A 12 8.82 -19.20 11.17
N GLY A 13 8.58 -19.26 9.85
CA GLY A 13 8.87 -18.16 8.93
C GLY A 13 7.98 -16.94 9.18
N SER A 14 6.69 -17.16 9.48
CA SER A 14 5.77 -16.08 9.85
C SER A 14 6.18 -15.43 11.18
N ILE A 15 6.56 -16.24 12.18
CA ILE A 15 7.03 -15.74 13.48
C ILE A 15 8.27 -14.86 13.31
N TRP A 16 9.30 -15.32 12.60
CA TRP A 16 10.52 -14.52 12.36
C TRP A 16 10.24 -13.23 11.61
N TYR A 17 9.42 -13.28 10.55
CA TYR A 17 8.99 -12.08 9.84
C TYR A 17 8.34 -11.08 10.80
N THR A 18 7.43 -11.55 11.66
CA THR A 18 6.69 -10.67 12.57
C THR A 18 7.56 -10.07 13.66
N LEU A 19 8.52 -10.84 14.21
CA LEU A 19 9.48 -10.33 15.18
C LEU A 19 10.37 -9.24 14.57
N LEU A 20 10.91 -9.47 13.37
CA LEU A 20 11.74 -8.48 12.67
C LEU A 20 10.95 -7.22 12.31
N CYS A 21 9.72 -7.39 11.81
CA CYS A 21 8.84 -6.26 11.50
C CYS A 21 8.45 -5.47 12.74
N VAL A 22 8.13 -6.12 13.86
CA VAL A 22 7.80 -5.45 15.12
C VAL A 22 9.00 -4.69 15.66
N LEU A 23 10.21 -5.27 15.63
CA LEU A 23 11.44 -4.59 16.04
C LEU A 23 11.71 -3.35 15.19
N LEU A 24 11.66 -3.48 13.87
CA LEU A 24 11.80 -2.37 12.95
C LEU A 24 10.75 -1.30 13.21
N GLN A 25 9.50 -1.70 13.42
CA GLN A 25 8.39 -0.78 13.62
C GLN A 25 8.45 -0.03 14.96
N ILE A 26 8.92 -0.68 16.03
CA ILE A 26 9.21 -0.03 17.31
C ILE A 26 10.28 1.06 17.11
N TYR A 27 11.35 0.73 16.39
CA TYR A 27 12.41 1.70 16.08
C TYR A 27 11.90 2.88 15.25
N LEU A 28 11.09 2.64 14.22
CA LEU A 28 10.48 3.69 13.41
C LEU A 28 9.50 4.56 14.20
N CYS A 29 8.71 3.97 15.12
CA CYS A 29 7.86 4.73 16.02
C CYS A 29 8.67 5.63 16.95
N TYR A 30 9.75 5.10 17.55
CA TYR A 30 10.66 5.89 18.38
C TYR A 30 11.22 7.10 17.60
N LEU A 31 11.72 6.87 16.38
CA LEU A 31 12.23 7.92 15.52
C LEU A 31 11.16 8.96 15.14
N GLY A 32 9.93 8.52 14.92
CA GLY A 32 8.79 9.40 14.68
C GLY A 32 8.46 10.31 15.86
N PHE A 33 8.48 9.78 17.09
CA PHE A 33 8.25 10.58 18.29
C PHE A 33 9.38 11.59 18.55
N GLU A 34 10.63 11.22 18.31
CA GLU A 34 11.75 12.17 18.37
C GLU A 34 11.56 13.31 17.36
N ARG A 35 11.18 13.00 16.11
CA ARG A 35 10.87 14.04 15.11
C ARG A 35 9.71 14.93 15.52
N TYR A 36 8.65 14.37 16.11
CA TYR A 36 7.54 15.16 16.64
C TYR A 36 8.01 16.18 17.68
N ARG A 37 8.83 15.74 18.65
CA ARG A 37 9.43 16.62 19.67
C ARG A 37 10.23 17.75 19.04
N LEU A 38 10.97 17.46 17.99
CA LEU A 38 11.74 18.46 17.25
C LEU A 38 10.83 19.45 16.51
N TYR A 39 9.75 18.98 15.89
CA TYR A 39 8.77 19.85 15.22
C TYR A 39 8.02 20.75 16.21
N SER A 40 7.78 20.30 17.45
CA SER A 40 7.17 21.11 18.51
C SER A 40 8.12 22.16 19.07
N ASP A 41 9.42 21.84 19.16
CA ASP A 41 10.43 22.74 19.70
C ASP A 41 10.89 23.79 18.66
N MET A 42 10.60 23.54 17.38
CA MET A 42 10.96 24.41 16.26
C MET A 42 10.18 25.75 16.31
N LYS A 43 10.89 26.87 16.13
CA LYS A 43 10.26 28.18 15.96
C LYS A 43 9.85 28.39 14.49
N TRP A 44 8.54 28.42 14.25
CA TRP A 44 7.98 28.58 12.90
C TRP A 44 7.97 30.05 12.46
N PRO A 45 8.40 30.37 11.22
CA PRO A 45 8.33 31.71 10.65
C PRO A 45 6.93 32.32 10.74
N HIS A 46 6.86 33.63 10.96
CA HIS A 46 5.62 34.41 10.97
C HIS A 46 4.54 33.93 11.96
N GLY A 47 4.91 33.17 13.00
CA GLY A 47 3.96 32.65 13.99
C GLY A 47 2.99 31.58 13.45
N GLY A 48 3.21 31.09 12.23
CA GLY A 48 2.39 30.10 11.56
C GLY A 48 2.62 28.67 12.05
N TYR A 49 2.41 28.42 13.35
CA TYR A 49 2.58 27.09 13.93
C TYR A 49 1.53 26.10 13.39
N PRO A 50 1.90 25.02 12.67
CA PRO A 50 0.96 24.12 11.98
C PRO A 50 0.32 23.12 12.96
N ARG A 51 -0.54 23.62 13.87
CA ARG A 51 -1.19 22.82 14.93
C ARG A 51 -1.96 21.61 14.42
N ILE A 52 -2.73 21.81 13.34
CA ILE A 52 -3.60 20.76 12.79
C ILE A 52 -2.74 19.62 12.24
N TRP A 53 -1.76 19.94 11.38
CA TRP A 53 -0.90 18.95 10.73
C TRP A 53 0.02 18.23 11.72
N LEU A 54 0.51 18.94 12.74
CA LEU A 54 1.27 18.33 13.82
C LEU A 54 0.40 17.38 14.67
N SER A 55 -0.88 17.71 14.89
CA SER A 55 -1.84 16.82 15.56
C SER A 55 -2.16 15.58 14.72
N VAL A 56 -2.30 15.73 13.40
CA VAL A 56 -2.46 14.61 12.47
C VAL A 56 -1.24 13.69 12.49
N TYR A 57 -0.03 14.26 12.51
CA TYR A 57 1.23 13.51 12.60
C TYR A 57 1.25 12.61 13.83
N ILE A 58 1.04 13.17 15.03
CA ILE A 58 1.09 12.40 16.28
C ILE A 58 -0.07 11.40 16.37
N ALA A 59 -1.25 11.73 15.84
CA ALA A 59 -2.39 10.81 15.80
C ALA A 59 -2.09 9.59 14.94
N LEU A 60 -1.44 9.77 13.78
CA LEU A 60 -1.07 8.67 12.88
C LEU A 60 0.02 7.77 13.49
N TYR A 61 1.07 8.35 14.07
CA TYR A 61 2.10 7.58 14.78
C TYR A 61 1.53 6.89 16.03
N GLY A 62 0.63 7.56 16.75
CA GLY A 62 -0.10 6.98 17.87
C GLY A 62 -0.98 5.79 17.45
N ALA A 63 -1.67 5.89 16.31
CA ALA A 63 -2.46 4.79 15.74
C ALA A 63 -1.60 3.60 15.28
N CYS A 64 -0.31 3.81 14.96
CA CYS A 64 0.60 2.71 14.63
C CYS A 64 0.89 1.81 15.83
N VAL A 65 0.89 2.33 17.07
CA VAL A 65 1.18 1.55 18.29
C VAL A 65 0.23 0.35 18.49
N PRO A 66 -1.11 0.52 18.52
CA PRO A 66 -2.01 -0.62 18.61
C PRO A 66 -1.92 -1.53 17.38
N MET A 67 -1.68 -0.97 16.18
CA MET A 67 -1.51 -1.79 14.97
C MET A 67 -0.30 -2.71 15.05
N VAL A 68 0.81 -2.29 15.68
CA VAL A 68 1.98 -3.16 15.96
C VAL A 68 1.61 -4.34 16.84
N VAL A 69 0.81 -4.11 17.87
CA VAL A 69 0.32 -5.16 18.76
C VAL A 69 -0.54 -6.15 17.98
N PHE A 70 -1.40 -5.65 17.08
CA PHE A 70 -2.18 -6.51 16.18
C PHE A 70 -1.31 -7.29 15.19
N ILE A 71 -0.27 -6.69 14.61
CA ILE A 71 0.70 -7.39 13.75
C ILE A 71 1.37 -8.53 14.52
N PHE A 72 1.80 -8.28 15.76
CA PHE A 72 2.40 -9.32 16.60
C PHE A 72 1.41 -10.46 16.88
N ALA A 73 0.19 -10.13 17.33
CA ALA A 73 -0.82 -11.12 17.67
C ALA A 73 -1.23 -11.98 16.46
N THR A 74 -1.46 -11.34 15.32
CA THR A 74 -1.94 -12.01 14.09
C THR A 74 -0.82 -12.74 13.34
N GLY A 75 0.41 -12.32 13.58
CA GLY A 75 1.61 -12.95 13.07
C GLY A 75 2.04 -14.21 13.82
N CYS A 76 2.08 -14.13 15.15
CA CYS A 76 2.54 -15.23 16.00
C CYS A 76 1.47 -16.32 16.19
N PHE A 77 0.19 -15.94 16.21
CA PHE A 77 -0.91 -16.86 16.46
C PHE A 77 -1.78 -17.05 15.21
N LYS A 78 -2.28 -18.27 15.02
CA LYS A 78 -3.22 -18.57 13.93
C LYS A 78 -4.55 -17.85 14.16
N THR A 79 -4.97 -17.07 13.17
CA THR A 79 -6.16 -16.21 13.21
C THR A 79 -7.36 -16.81 12.47
N GLY A 80 -7.14 -17.87 11.70
CA GLY A 80 -8.13 -18.45 10.80
C GLY A 80 -8.22 -17.73 9.45
N ASN A 81 -7.39 -16.71 9.21
CA ASN A 81 -7.15 -16.16 7.88
C ASN A 81 -6.18 -17.08 7.14
N LEU A 82 -6.64 -17.68 6.04
CA LEU A 82 -5.88 -18.70 5.31
C LEU A 82 -4.53 -18.14 4.78
N ALA A 83 -4.55 -16.93 4.24
CA ALA A 83 -3.36 -16.28 3.71
C ALA A 83 -2.41 -15.80 4.81
N GLY A 84 -2.94 -15.31 5.94
CA GLY A 84 -2.15 -14.87 7.10
C GLY A 84 -1.50 -16.02 7.87
N ASP A 85 -2.17 -17.17 7.92
CA ASP A 85 -1.70 -18.36 8.63
C ASP A 85 -0.78 -19.25 7.75
N GLN A 86 -0.48 -18.82 6.52
CA GLN A 86 0.29 -19.57 5.50
C GLN A 86 -0.24 -20.99 5.24
N ASP A 87 -1.54 -21.19 5.46
CA ASP A 87 -2.21 -22.44 5.19
C ASP A 87 -2.47 -22.55 3.67
N GLN A 88 -2.10 -23.67 3.06
CA GLN A 88 -2.22 -23.88 1.62
C GLN A 88 -3.48 -24.70 1.29
N PHE A 89 -4.16 -24.37 0.19
CA PHE A 89 -5.23 -25.20 -0.35
C PHE A 89 -4.68 -26.61 -0.67
N GLY A 90 -5.45 -27.65 -0.33
CA GLY A 90 -5.05 -29.05 -0.53
C GLY A 90 -4.09 -29.63 0.53
N ALA A 91 -3.54 -28.84 1.45
CA ALA A 91 -2.70 -29.34 2.56
C ALA A 91 -3.49 -29.82 3.78
N ARG A 92 -4.80 -29.56 3.85
CA ARG A 92 -5.63 -29.77 5.04
C ARG A 92 -6.13 -31.22 5.13
N THR A 93 -5.61 -31.98 6.08
CA THR A 93 -6.12 -33.33 6.45
C THR A 93 -7.45 -33.28 7.20
N GLU A 94 -7.72 -32.21 7.95
CA GLU A 94 -9.00 -32.01 8.63
C GLU A 94 -9.74 -30.78 8.05
N ARG A 95 -10.81 -31.04 7.31
CA ARG A 95 -11.74 -30.04 6.76
C ARG A 95 -12.63 -29.46 7.87
N ILE A 96 -12.05 -28.75 8.83
CA ILE A 96 -12.82 -28.29 10.02
C ILE A 96 -13.77 -27.11 9.70
N PHE A 97 -13.54 -26.34 8.62
CA PHE A 97 -14.41 -25.19 8.31
C PHE A 97 -14.65 -24.95 6.82
N GLU A 98 -14.80 -26.00 6.01
CA GLU A 98 -15.66 -25.84 4.84
C GLU A 98 -17.09 -25.88 5.34
N VAL A 99 -17.76 -24.73 5.33
CA VAL A 99 -19.20 -24.69 5.47
C VAL A 99 -19.77 -25.54 4.34
N ARG A 100 -20.07 -26.80 4.62
CA ARG A 100 -20.99 -27.55 3.77
C ARG A 100 -22.23 -26.66 3.65
N PRO A 101 -22.69 -26.33 2.43
CA PRO A 101 -24.01 -25.75 2.28
C PRO A 101 -24.98 -26.79 2.86
N ARG A 102 -25.44 -26.55 4.09
CA ARG A 102 -26.59 -27.29 4.61
C ARG A 102 -27.75 -26.85 3.75
N HIS A 103 -28.37 -27.82 3.10
CA HIS A 103 -29.43 -27.64 2.10
C HIS A 103 -30.66 -26.89 2.65
N ASP A 104 -30.75 -26.70 3.96
CA ASP A 104 -31.83 -25.96 4.60
C ASP A 104 -31.53 -24.47 4.76
N SER A 105 -32.48 -23.70 4.23
CA SER A 105 -32.77 -22.27 4.39
C SER A 105 -32.05 -21.29 3.44
N SER A 106 -32.90 -20.65 2.66
CA SER A 106 -32.75 -19.62 1.63
C SER A 106 -32.17 -18.27 2.09
N MET A 107 -31.42 -18.23 3.19
CA MET A 107 -30.85 -16.99 3.72
C MET A 107 -29.37 -17.20 4.10
N CYS A 108 -28.47 -16.58 3.35
CA CYS A 108 -27.09 -16.35 3.79
C CYS A 108 -27.13 -15.56 5.10
N SER A 109 -26.95 -16.22 6.25
CA SER A 109 -26.86 -15.48 7.51
C SER A 109 -25.64 -14.54 7.48
N PRO A 110 -25.77 -13.29 7.96
CA PRO A 110 -24.67 -12.31 7.89
C PRO A 110 -23.41 -12.81 8.60
N ARG A 111 -23.57 -13.60 9.67
CA ARG A 111 -22.47 -14.25 10.39
C ARG A 111 -21.68 -15.23 9.51
N ARG A 112 -22.34 -15.95 8.61
CA ARG A 112 -21.70 -16.89 7.68
C ARG A 112 -20.92 -16.14 6.59
N CYS A 113 -21.48 -15.04 6.08
CA CYS A 113 -20.80 -14.17 5.11
C CYS A 113 -19.55 -13.50 5.72
N ILE A 114 -19.67 -12.92 6.92
CA ILE A 114 -18.54 -12.30 7.63
C ILE A 114 -17.43 -13.31 7.89
N ARG A 115 -17.79 -14.53 8.30
CA ARG A 115 -16.82 -15.60 8.54
C ARG A 115 -16.10 -16.03 7.25
N ALA A 116 -16.82 -16.15 6.15
CA ALA A 116 -16.22 -16.48 4.85
C ALA A 116 -15.30 -15.35 4.37
N LEU A 117 -15.73 -14.10 4.50
CA LEU A 117 -14.93 -12.92 4.16
C LEU A 117 -13.65 -12.86 5.00
N TRP A 118 -13.72 -13.20 6.29
CA TRP A 118 -12.55 -13.28 7.17
C TRP A 118 -11.55 -14.34 6.73
N GLN A 119 -12.03 -15.55 6.44
CA GLN A 119 -11.18 -16.69 6.06
C GLN A 119 -10.45 -16.46 4.73
N HIS A 120 -11.10 -15.76 3.80
CA HIS A 120 -10.59 -15.45 2.45
C HIS A 120 -10.07 -14.01 2.32
N SER A 121 -9.87 -13.32 3.44
CA SER A 121 -9.30 -11.97 3.45
C SER A 121 -7.82 -12.00 3.01
N PRO A 122 -7.28 -10.87 2.51
CA PRO A 122 -5.85 -10.73 2.27
C PRO A 122 -5.03 -11.08 3.51
N PRO A 123 -3.74 -11.44 3.37
CA PRO A 123 -2.90 -11.82 4.49
C PRO A 123 -2.81 -10.68 5.51
N LEU A 124 -3.48 -10.87 6.66
CA LEU A 124 -3.76 -9.80 7.61
C LEU A 124 -2.51 -9.19 8.27
N PRO A 125 -1.48 -9.97 8.69
CA PRO A 125 -0.24 -9.39 9.22
C PRO A 125 0.46 -8.47 8.21
N GLN A 126 0.53 -8.89 6.95
CA GLN A 126 1.16 -8.13 5.86
C GLN A 126 0.32 -6.91 5.47
N LEU A 127 -1.01 -7.02 5.46
CA LEU A 127 -1.90 -5.90 5.21
C LEU A 127 -1.79 -4.83 6.31
N LEU A 128 -1.76 -5.25 7.58
CA LEU A 128 -1.53 -4.34 8.71
C LEU A 128 -0.15 -3.70 8.62
N HIS A 129 0.88 -4.44 8.22
CA HIS A 129 2.22 -3.90 8.03
C HIS A 129 2.25 -2.84 6.92
N ILE A 130 1.60 -3.08 5.77
CA ILE A 130 1.46 -2.08 4.70
C ILE A 130 0.70 -0.85 5.22
N ALA A 131 -0.40 -1.03 5.94
CA ALA A 131 -1.18 0.08 6.49
C ALA A 131 -0.34 0.96 7.44
N VAL A 132 0.44 0.33 8.33
CA VAL A 132 1.36 1.03 9.23
C VAL A 132 2.43 1.80 8.47
N ALA A 133 3.08 1.18 7.49
CA ALA A 133 4.09 1.84 6.67
C ALA A 133 3.50 3.03 5.88
N LEU A 134 2.30 2.89 5.32
CA LEU A 134 1.58 3.98 4.63
C LEU A 134 1.19 5.10 5.59
N CYS A 135 0.73 4.80 6.80
CA CYS A 135 0.42 5.81 7.83
C CYS A 135 1.66 6.62 8.20
N GLN A 136 2.81 5.96 8.40
CA GLN A 136 4.08 6.63 8.74
C GLN A 136 4.58 7.53 7.60
N LEU A 137 4.55 7.01 6.36
CA LEU A 137 4.96 7.76 5.17
C LEU A 137 4.04 8.96 4.93
N PHE A 138 2.72 8.76 5.04
CA PHE A 138 1.75 9.84 4.91
C PHE A 138 1.97 10.93 5.96
N ALA A 139 2.16 10.56 7.23
CA ALA A 139 2.47 11.52 8.29
C ALA A 139 3.72 12.34 7.98
N GLN A 140 4.77 11.71 7.46
CA GLN A 140 5.99 12.40 7.05
C GLN A 140 5.77 13.35 5.89
N GLN A 141 5.06 12.92 4.85
CA GLN A 141 4.79 13.78 3.69
C GLN A 141 3.97 15.01 4.07
N VAL A 142 3.02 14.87 5.00
CA VAL A 142 2.25 16.00 5.53
C VAL A 142 3.15 17.05 6.20
N MET A 143 4.05 16.62 7.10
CA MET A 143 4.96 17.55 7.78
C MET A 143 6.01 18.13 6.83
N LEU A 144 6.49 17.32 5.90
CA LEU A 144 7.45 17.77 4.89
C LEU A 144 6.86 18.84 3.97
N ALA A 145 5.60 18.71 3.56
CA ALA A 145 4.90 19.77 2.82
C ALA A 145 4.80 21.09 3.61
N GLN A 146 4.60 21.03 4.94
CA GLN A 146 4.62 22.24 5.78
C GLN A 146 6.01 22.88 5.82
N LEU A 147 7.09 22.08 5.87
CA LEU A 147 8.46 22.61 5.84
C LEU A 147 8.74 23.38 4.55
N TYR A 148 8.26 22.90 3.40
CA TYR A 148 8.35 23.63 2.13
C TYR A 148 7.50 24.91 2.13
N LYS A 149 6.25 24.83 2.61
CA LYS A 149 5.34 25.98 2.68
C LYS A 149 5.91 27.16 3.46
N TYR A 150 6.57 26.89 4.58
CA TYR A 150 7.20 27.92 5.41
C TYR A 150 8.64 28.28 4.98
N GLY A 151 9.14 27.70 3.89
CA GLY A 151 10.43 28.05 3.29
C GLY A 151 11.65 27.53 4.05
N PHE A 152 11.50 26.49 4.88
CA PHE A 152 12.63 25.82 5.52
C PHE A 152 13.47 24.99 4.54
N ILE A 153 12.86 24.56 3.44
CA ILE A 153 13.49 23.76 2.39
C ILE A 153 13.40 24.52 1.07
N ASN A 154 14.46 24.45 0.25
CA ASN A 154 14.52 25.16 -1.02
C ASN A 154 13.47 24.63 -2.01
N SER A 155 12.86 25.55 -2.77
CA SER A 155 11.85 25.22 -3.78
C SER A 155 12.41 24.44 -4.96
N ALA A 156 13.71 24.50 -5.23
CA ALA A 156 14.33 23.68 -6.27
C ALA A 156 14.22 22.17 -6.01
N ASP A 157 14.03 21.77 -4.75
CA ASP A 157 13.97 20.37 -4.33
C ASP A 157 12.53 19.81 -4.26
N PHE A 158 11.52 20.50 -4.81
CA PHE A 158 10.12 20.04 -4.78
C PHE A 158 9.91 18.70 -5.49
N LEU A 159 10.64 18.48 -6.57
CA LEU A 159 10.53 17.30 -7.41
C LEU A 159 11.37 16.13 -6.88
N ASN A 160 12.18 16.35 -5.86
CA ASN A 160 13.03 15.29 -5.34
C ASN A 160 12.18 14.23 -4.63
N THR A 161 12.38 12.97 -5.00
CA THR A 161 11.62 11.83 -4.49
C THR A 161 12.52 10.83 -3.77
N GLU A 162 11.90 9.92 -3.01
CA GLU A 162 12.62 8.83 -2.33
C GLU A 162 13.25 7.82 -3.31
N MET A 163 12.96 7.90 -4.61
CA MET A 163 13.56 7.08 -5.66
C MET A 163 14.72 7.77 -6.40
N ASP A 164 15.09 9.00 -6.04
CA ASP A 164 16.14 9.74 -6.73
C ASP A 164 17.52 9.05 -6.63
N PHE A 165 17.70 8.13 -5.67
CA PHE A 165 18.88 7.27 -5.58
C PHE A 165 19.12 6.43 -6.83
N ILE A 166 18.05 6.07 -7.56
CA ILE A 166 18.14 5.28 -8.79
C ILE A 166 18.80 6.10 -9.91
N TYR A 167 18.58 7.42 -9.93
CA TYR A 167 18.98 8.30 -11.02
C TYR A 167 20.17 9.22 -10.69
N GLN A 168 20.41 9.58 -9.42
CA GLN A 168 21.45 10.53 -9.00
C GLN A 168 22.61 9.88 -8.20
N ARG A 169 23.18 8.79 -8.72
CA ARG A 169 24.30 8.04 -8.10
C ARG A 169 25.51 8.93 -7.71
N ALA A 170 25.81 9.96 -8.49
CA ALA A 170 26.96 10.86 -8.25
C ALA A 170 26.78 11.79 -7.03
N ARG A 171 25.54 12.27 -6.79
CA ARG A 171 25.23 13.20 -5.68
C ARG A 171 25.24 12.48 -4.33
N GLN A 172 24.86 11.20 -4.32
CA GLN A 172 24.87 10.33 -3.13
C GLN A 172 26.26 9.78 -2.78
N LEU A 173 27.12 9.54 -3.78
CA LEU A 173 28.50 9.14 -3.50
C LEU A 173 29.27 10.29 -2.82
N ALA A 174 28.98 11.54 -3.22
CA ALA A 174 29.53 12.73 -2.57
C ALA A 174 29.09 12.85 -1.11
N THR A 175 27.85 12.52 -0.75
CA THR A 175 27.37 12.64 0.65
C THR A 175 27.85 11.52 1.59
N ASN A 176 28.40 10.42 1.08
CA ASN A 176 28.78 9.24 1.88
C ASN A 176 30.30 8.99 1.95
N LEU A 177 31.12 9.79 1.27
CA LEU A 177 32.59 9.76 1.41
C LEU A 177 33.04 10.80 2.44
N PRO A 178 34.03 10.52 3.31
CA PRO A 178 34.67 11.55 4.11
C PRO A 178 35.32 12.56 3.14
N MET A 179 34.73 13.76 3.09
CA MET A 179 35.12 14.82 2.16
C MET A 179 36.48 15.39 2.55
N GLY A 180 37.51 14.99 1.81
CA GLY A 180 38.77 15.74 1.73
C GLY A 180 38.58 16.97 0.83
N ASP A 181 38.52 18.14 1.46
CA ASP A 181 38.89 19.52 1.06
C ASP A 181 38.73 20.05 -0.38
N THR A 182 38.10 19.37 -1.32
CA THR A 182 37.94 19.94 -2.66
C THR A 182 36.55 19.73 -3.25
N ARG A 183 35.87 20.88 -3.43
CA ARG A 183 34.71 21.16 -4.31
C ARG A 183 33.31 21.05 -3.68
N LEU A 184 32.99 22.03 -2.82
CA LEU A 184 31.65 22.36 -2.33
C LEU A 184 30.93 23.36 -3.26
N GLN A 185 30.01 22.89 -4.13
CA GLN A 185 28.95 23.74 -4.72
C GLN A 185 27.57 23.07 -4.84
N GLY A 186 27.35 21.88 -4.27
CA GLY A 186 26.07 21.15 -4.42
C GLY A 186 25.09 21.20 -3.25
N PHE A 187 25.55 21.61 -2.06
CA PHE A 187 24.75 21.73 -0.83
C PHE A 187 25.51 22.62 0.17
N ARG A 188 25.72 23.90 -0.19
CA ARG A 188 26.36 24.87 0.72
C ARG A 188 25.26 25.55 1.53
N ILE A 189 24.92 24.99 2.68
CA ILE A 189 24.42 25.81 3.78
C ILE A 189 25.65 26.03 4.66
N THR A 190 26.26 27.22 4.56
CA THR A 190 27.47 27.53 5.33
C THR A 190 27.13 27.57 6.81
N SER A 191 28.00 27.02 7.66
CA SER A 191 27.89 27.13 9.12
C SER A 191 27.73 28.58 9.60
N GLU A 192 28.15 29.56 8.81
CA GLU A 192 27.99 31.01 9.08
C GLU A 192 26.58 31.54 8.78
N GLU A 193 25.93 31.19 7.66
CA GLU A 193 24.49 31.50 7.42
C GLU A 193 23.58 30.75 8.41
N LEU A 194 24.06 29.57 8.80
CA LEU A 194 23.40 28.67 9.72
C LEU A 194 23.56 29.13 11.19
N SER A 195 24.64 29.85 11.52
CA SER A 195 24.89 30.48 12.83
C SER A 195 24.05 31.75 13.08
N GLY A 196 23.55 32.38 12.02
CA GLY A 196 22.60 33.50 12.10
C GLY A 196 21.14 33.06 12.28
N SER A 197 20.84 31.78 12.07
CA SER A 197 19.50 31.22 12.28
C SER A 197 19.47 30.41 13.60
N PRO A 198 18.49 30.62 14.48
CA PRO A 198 18.44 29.94 15.79
C PRO A 198 18.07 28.44 15.72
N LEU A 199 18.25 27.75 14.59
CA LEU A 199 17.54 26.50 14.25
C LEU A 199 18.44 25.36 13.74
N ALA A 200 19.74 25.54 13.74
CA ALA A 200 20.65 24.74 12.94
C ALA A 200 21.25 23.45 13.53
N PRO A 201 21.71 23.39 14.79
CA PRO A 201 22.44 22.22 15.25
C PRO A 201 21.53 21.01 15.54
N ASN A 202 20.20 21.20 15.63
CA ASN A 202 19.26 20.15 16.04
C ASN A 202 18.47 19.50 14.89
N LEU A 203 18.48 20.04 13.66
CA LEU A 203 17.74 19.47 12.51
C LEU A 203 18.60 18.63 11.56
N LEU A 204 19.91 18.87 11.54
CA LEU A 204 20.85 18.11 10.70
C LEU A 204 20.88 16.60 11.06
N PRO A 205 20.91 16.19 12.35
CA PRO A 205 20.88 14.78 12.72
C PRO A 205 19.53 14.10 12.42
N VAL A 206 18.47 14.89 12.29
CA VAL A 206 17.07 14.44 12.14
C VAL A 206 16.75 14.04 10.71
N LEU A 207 17.35 14.75 9.74
CA LEU A 207 17.37 14.36 8.34
C LEU A 207 18.41 13.26 8.07
N MET A 208 19.51 13.21 8.84
CA MET A 208 20.64 12.32 8.58
C MET A 208 20.45 10.91 9.18
N ASN A 209 19.83 10.77 10.36
CA ASN A 209 19.66 9.47 11.04
C ASN A 209 18.57 8.56 10.43
N ALA A 210 17.94 8.96 9.32
CA ALA A 210 16.83 8.26 8.70
C ALA A 210 17.20 7.51 7.41
N ARG A 211 18.37 7.81 6.84
CA ARG A 211 18.72 7.40 5.48
C ARG A 211 19.66 6.20 5.50
N LEU A 212 19.12 4.99 5.36
CA LEU A 212 19.96 3.82 5.07
C LEU A 212 20.46 3.94 3.62
N PHE A 213 21.74 4.28 3.43
CA PHE A 213 22.33 4.56 2.11
C PHE A 213 21.64 5.69 1.32
N GLY A 214 21.06 6.68 2.00
CA GLY A 214 20.34 7.77 1.33
C GLY A 214 18.81 7.56 1.19
N ILE A 215 18.27 6.40 1.58
CA ILE A 215 16.84 6.05 1.43
C ILE A 215 16.15 6.10 2.80
N PRO A 216 14.99 6.78 2.96
CA PRO A 216 14.28 6.80 4.23
C PRO A 216 13.81 5.38 4.61
N LEU A 217 14.10 5.00 5.85
CA LEU A 217 13.83 3.65 6.36
C LEU A 217 12.35 3.28 6.31
N GLU A 218 11.45 4.26 6.41
CA GLU A 218 10.00 4.11 6.33
C GLU A 218 9.53 3.74 4.92
N PHE A 219 10.25 4.22 3.89
CA PHE A 219 9.99 3.84 2.50
C PHE A 219 10.46 2.41 2.24
N THR A 220 11.65 2.06 2.75
CA THR A 220 12.14 0.68 2.73
C THR A 220 11.16 -0.26 3.45
N ASN A 221 10.59 0.17 4.57
CA ASN A 221 9.58 -0.58 5.31
C ASN A 221 8.36 -0.91 4.44
N LEU A 222 7.84 0.07 3.71
CA LEU A 222 6.74 -0.13 2.76
C LEU A 222 7.12 -1.15 1.67
N VAL A 223 8.31 -1.03 1.07
CA VAL A 223 8.76 -1.95 0.02
C VAL A 223 8.85 -3.40 0.55
N VAL A 224 9.42 -3.59 1.74
CA VAL A 224 9.48 -4.90 2.40
C VAL A 224 8.08 -5.47 2.67
N ALA A 225 7.15 -4.63 3.14
CA ALA A 225 5.77 -5.03 3.38
C ALA A 225 5.06 -5.47 2.08
N LEU A 226 5.26 -4.75 0.97
CA LEU A 226 4.69 -5.07 -0.34
C LEU A 226 5.28 -6.37 -0.92
N VAL A 227 6.58 -6.59 -0.80
CA VAL A 227 7.22 -7.85 -1.22
C VAL A 227 6.69 -9.02 -0.41
N ALA A 228 6.59 -8.87 0.91
CA ALA A 228 6.01 -9.91 1.77
C ALA A 228 4.56 -10.23 1.38
N TYR A 229 3.75 -9.20 1.10
CA TYR A 229 2.36 -9.36 0.63
C TYR A 229 2.28 -10.10 -0.71
N ALA A 230 3.17 -9.80 -1.66
CA ALA A 230 3.24 -10.45 -2.97
C ALA A 230 3.67 -11.91 -2.90
N VAL A 231 4.34 -12.34 -1.81
CA VAL A 231 4.73 -13.73 -1.59
C VAL A 231 3.66 -14.50 -0.80
N THR A 232 3.14 -13.92 0.29
CA THR A 232 2.26 -14.66 1.20
C THR A 232 0.86 -14.85 0.62
N TYR A 233 0.30 -13.86 -0.07
CA TYR A 233 -1.07 -13.97 -0.57
C TYR A 233 -1.24 -15.09 -1.64
N PRO A 234 -0.33 -15.22 -2.62
CA PRO A 234 -0.40 -16.30 -3.60
C PRO A 234 -0.01 -17.66 -3.05
N SER A 235 0.82 -17.71 -1.99
CA SER A 235 1.32 -18.97 -1.42
C SER A 235 0.21 -19.96 -1.06
N VAL A 236 -1.00 -19.46 -0.79
CA VAL A 236 -2.20 -20.24 -0.54
C VAL A 236 -2.50 -21.24 -1.67
N PHE A 237 -2.24 -20.87 -2.93
CA PHE A 237 -2.49 -21.71 -4.10
C PHE A 237 -1.30 -22.61 -4.48
N TRP A 238 -0.16 -22.51 -3.80
CA TRP A 238 1.10 -23.13 -4.22
C TRP A 238 1.02 -24.65 -4.44
N ARG A 239 0.25 -25.36 -3.59
CA ARG A 239 0.06 -26.82 -3.71
C ARG A 239 -0.92 -27.23 -4.80
N VAL A 240 -1.92 -26.40 -5.07
CA VAL A 240 -2.96 -26.70 -6.06
C VAL A 240 -2.47 -26.38 -7.47
N GLY A 241 -1.87 -25.19 -7.65
CA GLY A 241 -1.45 -24.69 -8.95
C GLY A 241 -0.24 -23.79 -8.83
N LYS A 242 0.95 -24.36 -9.01
CA LYS A 242 2.23 -23.62 -8.96
C LYS A 242 2.29 -22.48 -9.97
N ALA A 243 1.88 -22.73 -11.21
CA ALA A 243 1.86 -21.72 -12.27
C ALA A 243 0.92 -20.55 -11.92
N PHE A 244 -0.30 -20.84 -11.47
CA PHE A 244 -1.26 -19.81 -11.04
C PHE A 244 -0.71 -18.98 -9.86
N SER A 245 -0.13 -19.64 -8.85
CA SER A 245 0.50 -18.95 -7.72
C SER A 245 1.65 -18.04 -8.15
N LEU A 246 2.46 -18.44 -9.13
CA LEU A 246 3.56 -17.62 -9.67
C LEU A 246 3.03 -16.41 -10.44
N PHE A 247 2.06 -16.60 -11.35
CA PHE A 247 1.44 -15.49 -12.08
C PHE A 247 0.76 -14.50 -11.12
N PHE A 248 0.07 -15.00 -10.10
CA PHE A 248 -0.55 -14.15 -9.09
C PHE A 248 0.50 -13.34 -8.30
N SER A 249 1.63 -13.97 -7.93
CA SER A 249 2.73 -13.28 -7.26
C SER A 249 3.35 -12.19 -8.12
N PHE A 250 3.61 -12.45 -9.40
CA PHE A 250 4.11 -11.44 -10.33
C PHE A 250 3.14 -10.27 -10.50
N ASN A 251 1.84 -10.57 -10.61
CA ASN A 251 0.80 -9.54 -10.64
C ASN A 251 0.80 -8.68 -9.35
N LEU A 252 1.01 -9.29 -8.18
CA LEU A 252 1.13 -8.57 -6.91
C LEU A 252 2.42 -7.76 -6.79
N LEU A 253 3.51 -8.16 -7.44
CA LEU A 253 4.74 -7.34 -7.52
C LEU A 253 4.51 -6.11 -8.38
N ILE A 254 3.87 -6.25 -9.54
CA ILE A 254 3.45 -5.10 -10.38
C ILE A 254 2.53 -4.19 -9.56
N HIS A 255 1.57 -4.78 -8.84
CA HIS A 255 0.69 -4.04 -7.94
C HIS A 255 1.49 -3.26 -6.87
N GLY A 256 2.47 -3.90 -6.23
CA GLY A 256 3.36 -3.23 -5.28
C GLY A 256 4.10 -2.04 -5.90
N ALA A 257 4.62 -2.19 -7.12
CA ALA A 257 5.22 -1.08 -7.86
C ALA A 257 4.20 0.04 -8.12
N THR A 258 2.95 -0.28 -8.49
CA THR A 258 1.91 0.74 -8.69
C THR A 258 1.54 1.49 -7.41
N VAL A 259 1.58 0.83 -6.23
CA VAL A 259 1.38 1.47 -4.93
C VAL A 259 2.52 2.45 -4.64
N VAL A 260 3.77 2.03 -4.88
CA VAL A 260 4.95 2.89 -4.73
C VAL A 260 4.86 4.11 -5.65
N TYR A 261 4.58 3.94 -6.94
CA TYR A 261 4.43 5.06 -7.87
C TYR A 261 3.27 5.99 -7.50
N THR A 262 2.16 5.43 -7.00
CA THR A 262 1.03 6.24 -6.54
C THR A 262 1.40 7.09 -5.33
N TYR A 263 2.16 6.55 -4.38
CA TYR A 263 2.70 7.30 -3.25
C TYR A 263 3.67 8.41 -3.69
N LEU A 264 4.57 8.13 -4.63
CA LEU A 264 5.53 9.13 -5.10
C LEU A 264 4.84 10.27 -5.86
N GLY A 265 3.89 9.93 -6.74
CA GLY A 265 3.06 10.93 -7.41
C GLY A 265 2.28 11.79 -6.42
N PHE A 266 1.67 11.18 -5.40
CA PHE A 266 1.02 11.90 -4.31
C PHE A 266 2.00 12.82 -3.57
N SER A 267 3.21 12.34 -3.23
CA SER A 267 4.19 13.11 -2.47
C SER A 267 4.59 14.42 -3.16
N VAL A 268 4.83 14.38 -4.48
CA VAL A 268 5.22 15.56 -5.26
C VAL A 268 4.03 16.49 -5.43
N LEU A 269 2.89 15.97 -5.87
CA LEU A 269 1.68 16.75 -6.12
C LEU A 269 1.18 17.45 -4.86
N TYR A 270 1.16 16.75 -3.73
CA TYR A 270 0.70 17.30 -2.47
C TYR A 270 1.62 18.43 -1.98
N ARG A 271 2.95 18.29 -2.08
CA ARG A 271 3.91 19.36 -1.72
C ARG A 271 3.71 20.61 -2.59
N ILE A 272 3.58 20.42 -3.91
CA ILE A 272 3.34 21.52 -4.85
C ILE A 272 2.03 22.23 -4.50
N GLN A 273 0.95 21.47 -4.30
CA GLN A 273 -0.37 22.04 -4.08
C GLN A 273 -0.53 22.71 -2.71
N GLU A 274 0.02 22.12 -1.65
CA GLU A 274 -0.03 22.69 -0.30
C GLU A 274 0.76 24.01 -0.23
N THR A 275 1.86 24.11 -0.98
CA THR A 275 2.61 25.35 -1.17
C THR A 275 1.77 26.33 -2.00
N ASN A 276 1.32 25.93 -3.19
CA ASN A 276 0.62 26.84 -4.10
C ASN A 276 -0.67 27.43 -3.52
N TYR A 277 -1.47 26.59 -2.86
CA TYR A 277 -2.76 27.00 -2.28
C TYR A 277 -2.59 27.99 -1.11
N ASN A 278 -1.48 27.91 -0.37
CA ASN A 278 -1.28 28.67 0.88
C ASN A 278 -0.14 29.72 0.84
N SER A 279 0.70 29.77 -0.20
CA SER A 279 1.82 30.71 -0.35
C SER A 279 1.39 31.90 -1.24
N LEU A 280 1.68 33.20 -1.05
CA LEU A 280 2.73 34.04 -0.44
C LEU A 280 4.15 34.00 -1.05
N ARG A 281 4.53 32.93 -1.76
CA ARG A 281 5.74 32.84 -2.60
C ARG A 281 5.45 31.91 -3.79
N PRO A 282 5.83 32.31 -5.02
CA PRO A 282 5.69 31.44 -6.18
C PRO A 282 6.63 30.23 -6.04
N VAL A 283 6.13 29.06 -6.40
CA VAL A 283 6.95 27.85 -6.62
C VAL A 283 7.94 28.18 -7.75
N GLY A 284 9.12 27.53 -7.80
CA GLY A 284 10.29 27.86 -8.62
C GLY A 284 10.16 27.96 -10.16
N LEU A 285 8.97 28.23 -10.69
CA LEU A 285 8.67 28.71 -12.05
C LEU A 285 8.00 30.11 -12.02
N GLY A 286 8.20 30.90 -10.96
CA GLY A 286 7.80 32.32 -10.94
C GLY A 286 6.30 32.65 -10.99
N GLN A 287 5.39 31.67 -10.97
CA GLN A 287 3.94 31.94 -11.03
C GLN A 287 3.14 31.28 -9.90
N TYR A 288 2.18 32.05 -9.39
CA TYR A 288 1.06 31.54 -8.59
C TYR A 288 0.17 30.75 -9.54
N ILE A 289 -0.12 29.48 -9.26
CA ILE A 289 -1.24 28.84 -9.95
C ILE A 289 -2.45 29.50 -9.32
N THR A 290 -2.99 30.51 -9.99
CA THR A 290 -4.11 31.29 -9.49
C THR A 290 -5.20 30.32 -9.06
N PRO A 291 -5.56 30.28 -7.76
CA PRO A 291 -6.70 29.48 -7.36
C PRO A 291 -7.91 30.16 -7.99
N MET A 292 -8.47 29.56 -9.05
CA MET A 292 -9.85 29.86 -9.37
C MET A 292 -10.65 29.59 -8.10
N ARG A 293 -11.41 30.59 -7.67
CA ARG A 293 -12.05 30.74 -6.35
C ARG A 293 -12.94 29.55 -5.92
N PHE A 294 -13.16 28.57 -6.80
CA PHE A 294 -14.00 27.39 -6.63
C PHE A 294 -13.47 26.11 -7.33
N ASP A 295 -12.16 25.92 -7.48
CA ASP A 295 -11.64 24.65 -8.02
C ASP A 295 -11.49 23.59 -6.92
N ILE A 296 -12.61 22.95 -6.57
CA ILE A 296 -12.70 21.88 -5.55
C ILE A 296 -11.70 20.74 -5.84
N MET A 297 -11.41 20.49 -7.13
CA MET A 297 -10.50 19.42 -7.56
C MET A 297 -9.04 19.69 -7.22
N ASN A 298 -8.65 20.96 -7.15
CA ASN A 298 -7.28 21.41 -6.91
C ASN A 298 -7.00 21.72 -5.43
N HIS A 299 -7.92 21.45 -4.51
CA HIS A 299 -7.66 21.66 -3.09
C HIS A 299 -6.69 20.59 -2.54
N PRO A 300 -5.72 20.91 -1.65
CA PRO A 300 -4.78 19.92 -1.10
C PRO A 300 -5.49 18.76 -0.38
N LEU A 301 -6.63 19.01 0.27
CA LEU A 301 -7.48 17.95 0.85
C LEU A 301 -8.08 17.02 -0.21
N SER A 302 -8.44 17.53 -1.40
CA SER A 302 -8.96 16.70 -2.49
C SER A 302 -7.90 15.68 -2.95
N ILE A 303 -6.64 16.11 -3.04
CA ILE A 303 -5.51 15.22 -3.37
C ILE A 303 -5.34 14.13 -2.30
N ILE A 304 -5.45 14.47 -1.02
CA ILE A 304 -5.42 13.49 0.08
C ILE A 304 -6.58 12.49 -0.05
N VAL A 305 -7.81 12.97 -0.26
CA VAL A 305 -9.00 12.11 -0.39
C VAL A 305 -8.86 11.19 -1.60
N CYS A 306 -8.41 11.70 -2.75
CA CYS A 306 -8.16 10.90 -3.94
C CYS A 306 -7.08 9.84 -3.68
N PHE A 307 -5.97 10.21 -3.03
CA PHE A 307 -4.90 9.28 -2.67
C PHE A 307 -5.40 8.16 -1.76
N VAL A 308 -6.07 8.49 -0.65
CA VAL A 308 -6.62 7.50 0.29
C VAL A 308 -7.63 6.59 -0.41
N THR A 309 -8.52 7.16 -1.22
CA THR A 309 -9.51 6.39 -1.99
C THR A 309 -8.84 5.45 -2.98
N THR A 310 -7.84 5.92 -3.74
CA THR A 310 -7.07 5.09 -4.67
C THR A 310 -6.37 3.95 -3.94
N ILE A 311 -5.72 4.20 -2.80
CA ILE A 311 -5.03 3.18 -2.01
C ILE A 311 -6.01 2.12 -1.50
N VAL A 312 -7.17 2.52 -0.98
CA VAL A 312 -8.21 1.59 -0.52
C VAL A 312 -8.71 0.71 -1.67
N LEU A 313 -9.04 1.31 -2.82
CA LEU A 313 -9.48 0.57 -4.01
C LEU A 313 -8.39 -0.39 -4.52
N MET A 314 -7.13 0.06 -4.51
CA MET A 314 -5.98 -0.75 -4.87
C MET A 314 -5.85 -1.99 -3.97
N HIS A 315 -6.04 -1.88 -2.65
CA HIS A 315 -5.98 -3.04 -1.75
C HIS A 315 -7.17 -3.99 -1.86
N ILE A 316 -8.33 -3.51 -2.35
CA ILE A 316 -9.49 -4.37 -2.63
C ILE A 316 -9.30 -5.16 -3.93
N ALA A 317 -8.60 -4.61 -4.93
CA ALA A 317 -8.46 -5.23 -6.25
C ALA A 317 -7.86 -6.67 -6.23
N PRO A 318 -6.80 -6.99 -5.46
CA PRO A 318 -6.29 -8.35 -5.33
C PRO A 318 -7.30 -9.39 -4.82
N ILE A 319 -8.35 -8.97 -4.10
CA ILE A 319 -9.39 -9.87 -3.59
C ILE A 319 -10.19 -10.47 -4.75
N ALA A 320 -10.45 -9.71 -5.81
CA ALA A 320 -11.15 -10.21 -6.99
C ALA A 320 -10.34 -11.31 -7.71
N TYR A 321 -9.03 -11.14 -7.82
CA TYR A 321 -8.14 -12.13 -8.42
C TYR A 321 -8.04 -13.42 -7.57
N TYR A 322 -7.96 -13.26 -6.25
CA TYR A 322 -8.03 -14.39 -5.32
C TYR A 322 -9.37 -15.14 -5.43
N ALA A 323 -10.49 -14.42 -5.49
CA ALA A 323 -11.82 -15.01 -5.63
C ALA A 323 -11.96 -15.81 -6.93
N LEU A 324 -11.38 -15.32 -8.04
CA LEU A 324 -11.30 -16.07 -9.29
C LEU A 324 -10.56 -17.40 -9.12
N GLY A 325 -9.36 -17.36 -8.52
CA GLY A 325 -8.57 -18.57 -8.25
C GLY A 325 -9.30 -19.56 -7.34
N TYR A 326 -9.96 -19.05 -6.30
CA TYR A 326 -10.74 -19.86 -5.36
C TYR A 326 -11.96 -20.53 -6.04
N ASN A 327 -12.69 -19.80 -6.88
CA ASN A 327 -13.83 -20.35 -7.62
C ASN A 327 -13.39 -21.49 -8.55
N ASN A 328 -12.29 -21.31 -9.28
CA ASN A 328 -11.76 -22.34 -10.17
C ASN A 328 -11.31 -23.58 -9.39
N PHE A 329 -10.64 -23.40 -8.25
CA PHE A 329 -10.28 -24.50 -7.37
C PHE A 329 -11.50 -25.26 -6.85
N PHE A 330 -12.54 -24.54 -6.43
CA PHE A 330 -13.76 -25.13 -5.91
C PHE A 330 -14.52 -25.94 -6.97
N ILE A 331 -14.62 -25.43 -8.21
CA ILE A 331 -15.23 -26.15 -9.32
C ILE A 331 -14.48 -27.45 -9.62
N ALA A 332 -13.14 -27.41 -9.69
CA ALA A 332 -12.32 -28.59 -9.92
C ALA A 332 -12.49 -29.65 -8.81
N LEU A 333 -12.62 -29.21 -7.55
CA LEU A 333 -12.87 -30.10 -6.42
C LEU A 333 -14.24 -30.78 -6.51
N LEU A 334 -15.28 -30.05 -6.92
CA LEU A 334 -16.63 -30.60 -7.12
C LEU A 334 -16.65 -31.62 -8.25
N GLU A 335 -15.97 -31.35 -9.36
CA GLU A 335 -15.86 -32.27 -10.49
C GLU A 335 -15.19 -33.58 -10.08
N GLN A 336 -14.07 -33.51 -9.34
CA GLN A 336 -13.38 -34.70 -8.85
C GLN A 336 -14.26 -35.52 -7.89
N LYS A 337 -14.99 -34.85 -6.99
CA LYS A 337 -15.92 -35.51 -6.08
C LYS A 337 -17.04 -36.23 -6.84
N ASN A 338 -17.62 -35.58 -7.85
CA ASN A 338 -18.67 -36.16 -8.68
C ASN A 338 -18.16 -37.38 -9.48
N LYS A 339 -16.91 -37.33 -9.95
CA LYS A 339 -16.26 -38.47 -10.61
C LYS A 339 -16.10 -39.66 -9.67
N HIS A 340 -15.58 -39.45 -8.46
CA HIS A 340 -15.44 -40.51 -7.46
C HIS A 340 -16.78 -41.09 -6.98
N SER A 341 -17.81 -40.25 -6.85
CA SER A 341 -19.17 -40.70 -6.53
C SER A 341 -19.75 -41.57 -7.66
N SER A 342 -19.59 -41.16 -8.93
CA SER A 342 -20.01 -41.96 -10.08
C SER A 342 -19.26 -43.30 -10.20
N GLU A 343 -17.95 -43.32 -9.91
CA GLU A 343 -17.14 -44.55 -9.91
C GLU A 343 -17.54 -45.50 -8.76
N SER A 344 -17.79 -44.98 -7.56
CA SER A 344 -18.26 -45.80 -6.42
C SER A 344 -19.63 -46.40 -6.71
N GLN A 345 -20.54 -45.62 -7.32
CA GLN A 345 -21.88 -46.08 -7.67
C GLN A 345 -21.87 -47.17 -8.75
N LYS A 346 -20.96 -47.08 -9.73
CA LYS A 346 -20.75 -48.16 -10.73
C LYS A 346 -20.22 -49.45 -10.10
N MET A 347 -19.36 -49.35 -9.08
CA MET A 347 -18.80 -50.51 -8.40
C MET A 347 -19.87 -51.22 -7.54
N ASP A 348 -20.75 -50.47 -6.90
CA ASP A 348 -21.91 -51.01 -6.16
C ASP A 348 -22.98 -51.61 -7.09
N ASP A 349 -23.26 -50.99 -8.24
CA ASP A 349 -24.22 -51.51 -9.23
C ASP A 349 -23.76 -52.84 -9.87
N THR A 350 -22.45 -53.09 -9.95
CA THR A 350 -21.89 -54.36 -10.47
C THR A 350 -21.98 -55.51 -9.45
N ALA A 351 -22.14 -55.19 -8.16
CA ALA A 351 -22.23 -56.17 -7.06
C ALA A 351 -23.66 -56.47 -6.59
N CYS A 352 -24.68 -55.75 -7.10
CA CYS A 352 -26.07 -55.88 -6.66
C CYS A 352 -27.05 -55.91 -7.85
N THR A 353 -26.99 -56.99 -8.63
CA THR A 353 -27.80 -57.18 -9.85
C THR A 353 -29.18 -57.84 -9.62
N GLU A 354 -29.76 -57.77 -8.41
CA GLU A 354 -31.10 -58.35 -8.19
C GLU A 354 -32.02 -57.58 -7.22
N TYR A 355 -31.51 -56.61 -6.46
CA TYR A 355 -32.31 -55.83 -5.49
C TYR A 355 -32.38 -54.32 -5.78
N SER A 356 -31.78 -53.84 -6.88
CA SER A 356 -31.54 -52.42 -7.13
C SER A 356 -32.72 -51.65 -7.73
N GLU A 357 -33.65 -52.30 -8.46
CA GLU A 357 -34.73 -51.58 -9.16
C GLU A 357 -35.73 -50.86 -8.23
N LEU A 358 -35.99 -51.39 -7.02
CA LEU A 358 -36.87 -50.73 -6.05
C LEU A 358 -36.18 -49.61 -5.26
N ARG A 359 -34.84 -49.63 -5.16
CA ARG A 359 -34.06 -48.61 -4.43
C ARG A 359 -33.60 -47.47 -5.34
N GLN A 360 -33.48 -47.72 -6.64
CA GLN A 360 -33.06 -46.71 -7.63
C GLN A 360 -34.08 -45.58 -7.79
N ARG A 361 -35.38 -45.85 -7.55
CA ARG A 361 -36.44 -44.82 -7.56
C ARG A 361 -36.43 -43.88 -6.35
N SER A 362 -35.85 -44.29 -5.23
CA SER A 362 -35.84 -43.50 -3.98
C SER A 362 -34.52 -42.76 -3.72
N TYR A 363 -33.45 -43.12 -4.43
CA TYR A 363 -32.12 -42.48 -4.36
C TYR A 363 -31.74 -41.68 -5.60
N GLN A 364 -32.69 -41.39 -6.49
CA GLN A 364 -32.49 -40.42 -7.58
C GLN A 364 -32.57 -38.98 -7.04
N THR A 365 -31.81 -38.69 -5.99
CA THR A 365 -31.52 -37.31 -5.60
C THR A 365 -30.57 -36.77 -6.64
N ARG A 366 -31.15 -36.17 -7.68
CA ARG A 366 -30.52 -35.29 -8.67
C ARG A 366 -29.28 -34.66 -8.04
N ALA A 367 -28.09 -34.98 -8.57
CA ALA A 367 -26.85 -34.34 -8.15
C ALA A 367 -27.12 -32.83 -8.07
N PRO A 368 -26.79 -32.15 -6.97
CA PRO A 368 -27.13 -30.75 -6.84
C PRO A 368 -26.36 -30.03 -7.95
N ALA A 369 -27.09 -29.59 -8.96
CA ALA A 369 -26.70 -28.43 -9.74
C ALA A 369 -26.57 -27.32 -8.69
N VAL A 370 -25.35 -27.12 -8.20
CA VAL A 370 -25.05 -25.93 -7.44
C VAL A 370 -25.16 -24.83 -8.47
N ASP A 371 -26.35 -24.28 -8.61
CA ASP A 371 -26.57 -22.98 -9.21
C ASP A 371 -25.83 -22.00 -8.30
N LEU A 372 -24.52 -21.88 -8.51
CA LEU A 372 -23.78 -20.75 -8.00
C LEU A 372 -24.50 -19.53 -8.59
N CYS A 373 -25.23 -18.80 -7.76
CA CYS A 373 -25.75 -17.49 -8.12
C CYS A 373 -24.59 -16.72 -8.78
N CYS A 374 -24.76 -16.46 -10.08
CA CYS A 374 -23.74 -15.92 -10.99
C CYS A 374 -22.60 -16.92 -11.28
N ALA A 375 -22.73 -17.65 -12.39
CA ALA A 375 -21.75 -18.55 -12.99
C ALA A 375 -20.36 -17.89 -13.21
N GLY A 376 -19.55 -17.76 -12.17
CA GLY A 376 -18.20 -17.19 -12.24
C GLY A 376 -18.09 -15.71 -12.63
N TYR A 377 -19.19 -15.06 -13.05
CA TYR A 377 -19.22 -13.67 -13.52
C TYR A 377 -19.11 -12.62 -12.40
N GLY A 378 -19.38 -13.00 -11.13
CA GLY A 378 -19.28 -12.11 -9.97
C GLY A 378 -17.91 -11.42 -9.81
N PRO A 379 -16.79 -12.17 -9.74
CA PRO A 379 -15.46 -11.56 -9.65
C PRO A 379 -15.11 -10.71 -10.88
N HIS A 380 -15.59 -11.07 -12.09
CA HIS A 380 -15.38 -10.27 -13.29
C HIS A 380 -16.13 -8.93 -13.22
N ALA A 381 -17.41 -8.93 -12.86
CA ALA A 381 -18.18 -7.70 -12.68
C ALA A 381 -17.60 -6.80 -11.57
N ALA A 382 -17.17 -7.40 -10.45
CA ALA A 382 -16.48 -6.69 -9.39
C ALA A 382 -15.16 -6.07 -9.87
N SER A 383 -14.37 -6.79 -10.67
CA SER A 383 -13.11 -6.26 -11.22
C SER A 383 -13.32 -5.08 -12.17
N ILE A 384 -14.36 -5.12 -13.03
CA ILE A 384 -14.72 -4.02 -13.94
C ILE A 384 -15.16 -2.80 -13.13
N CYS A 385 -16.01 -2.99 -12.12
CA CYS A 385 -16.45 -1.92 -11.24
C CYS A 385 -15.28 -1.27 -10.50
N LEU A 386 -14.36 -2.07 -9.93
CA LEU A 386 -13.16 -1.58 -9.26
C LEU A 386 -12.24 -0.82 -10.21
N LEU A 387 -12.08 -1.29 -11.45
CA LEU A 387 -11.30 -0.60 -12.47
C LEU A 387 -11.89 0.77 -12.81
N PHE A 388 -13.22 0.84 -13.01
CA PHE A 388 -13.92 2.09 -13.25
C PHE A 388 -13.77 3.07 -12.08
N LEU A 389 -13.99 2.61 -10.84
CA LEU A 389 -13.83 3.42 -9.63
C LEU A 389 -12.39 3.92 -9.44
N THR A 390 -11.41 3.06 -9.73
CA THR A 390 -9.98 3.42 -9.64
C THR A 390 -9.64 4.49 -10.68
N ALA A 391 -10.11 4.31 -11.93
CA ALA A 391 -9.92 5.30 -12.99
C ALA A 391 -10.58 6.64 -12.63
N ALA A 392 -11.83 6.61 -12.16
CA ALA A 392 -12.56 7.80 -11.73
C ALA A 392 -11.83 8.55 -10.59
N SER A 393 -11.26 7.83 -9.62
CA SER A 393 -10.51 8.43 -8.51
C SER A 393 -9.22 9.15 -8.94
N LYS A 394 -8.69 8.84 -10.13
CA LYS A 394 -7.46 9.45 -10.67
C LYS A 394 -7.72 10.66 -11.58
N ILE A 395 -8.97 10.90 -12.00
CA ILE A 395 -9.32 12.03 -12.89
C ILE A 395 -8.89 13.39 -12.30
N PRO A 396 -9.14 13.70 -11.01
CA PRO A 396 -8.74 14.99 -10.45
C PRO A 396 -7.23 15.21 -10.48
N VAL A 397 -6.47 14.15 -10.22
CA VAL A 397 -5.00 14.16 -10.28
C VAL A 397 -4.51 14.37 -11.72
N GLY A 398 -5.09 13.69 -12.70
CA GLY A 398 -4.78 13.91 -14.12
C GLY A 398 -5.03 15.36 -14.55
N TYR A 399 -6.13 15.96 -14.09
CA TYR A 399 -6.45 17.35 -14.36
C TYR A 399 -5.43 18.33 -13.74
N THR A 400 -5.00 18.10 -12.49
CA THR A 400 -3.96 18.91 -11.85
C THR A 400 -2.63 18.86 -12.61
N LEU A 401 -2.22 17.67 -13.06
CA LEU A 401 -1.00 17.48 -13.85
C LEU A 401 -1.07 18.19 -15.21
N MET A 402 -2.22 18.10 -15.89
CA MET A 402 -2.44 18.80 -17.16
C MET A 402 -2.28 20.32 -17.00
N LYS A 403 -2.88 20.91 -15.95
CA LYS A 403 -2.71 22.33 -15.65
C LYS A 403 -1.26 22.71 -15.37
N LEU A 404 -0.54 21.88 -14.60
CA LEU A 404 0.89 22.09 -14.33
C LEU A 404 1.73 22.09 -15.61
N MET A 405 1.44 21.18 -16.55
CA MET A 405 2.13 21.12 -17.84
C MET A 405 1.78 22.28 -18.77
N GLU A 406 0.52 22.71 -18.81
CA GLU A 406 0.07 23.85 -19.61
C GLU A 406 0.80 25.14 -19.19
N VAL A 407 0.95 25.35 -17.88
CA VAL A 407 1.73 26.46 -17.33
C VAL A 407 3.20 26.35 -17.75
N GLY A 408 3.81 25.16 -17.64
CA GLY A 408 5.21 24.94 -18.05
C GLY A 408 5.46 25.16 -19.55
N MET A 409 4.50 24.84 -20.43
CA MET A 409 4.62 25.10 -21.88
C MET A 409 4.50 26.59 -22.21
N SER A 410 3.73 27.37 -21.44
CA SER A 410 3.61 28.81 -21.66
C SER A 410 4.95 29.57 -21.49
N GLU A 411 5.84 29.08 -20.63
CA GLU A 411 7.19 29.63 -20.46
C GLU A 411 8.09 29.42 -21.68
N THR A 412 7.99 28.28 -22.37
CA THR A 412 8.77 28.05 -23.60
C THR A 412 8.35 28.94 -24.77
N SER A 413 7.13 29.49 -24.73
CA SER A 413 6.63 30.43 -25.73
C SER A 413 6.97 31.89 -25.40
N ILE A 414 7.13 32.23 -24.11
CA ILE A 414 7.36 33.61 -23.65
C ILE A 414 8.85 33.88 -23.34
N GLY A 415 9.69 32.85 -23.16
CA GLY A 415 11.14 32.94 -22.95
C GLY A 415 11.99 33.22 -24.20
N GLY A 416 11.42 33.84 -25.24
CA GLY A 416 12.09 34.20 -26.49
C GLY A 416 12.88 35.52 -26.46
N GLN A 417 13.11 36.12 -25.30
CA GLN A 417 13.96 37.31 -25.16
C GLN A 417 14.72 37.26 -23.83
N PHE A 418 16.04 37.08 -23.92
CA PHE A 418 17.11 37.43 -22.97
C PHE A 418 18.22 36.36 -22.94
N PHE A 419 19.03 36.33 -23.98
CA PHE A 419 20.45 35.98 -23.91
C PHE A 419 21.20 36.86 -24.92
N PRO A 420 21.92 37.93 -24.51
CA PRO A 420 22.95 38.48 -25.36
C PRO A 420 24.15 37.53 -25.25
N TYR A 421 24.39 36.74 -26.30
CA TYR A 421 25.70 36.13 -26.50
C TYR A 421 26.70 37.25 -26.70
N SER A 422 27.49 37.54 -25.67
CA SER A 422 28.73 38.28 -25.80
C SER A 422 29.67 37.47 -26.68
N THR A 423 29.82 37.90 -27.93
CA THR A 423 30.91 37.53 -28.82
C THR A 423 32.22 38.01 -28.19
N MET A 424 32.93 37.09 -27.53
CA MET A 424 34.37 37.25 -27.28
C MET A 424 35.09 37.04 -28.62
N THR A 425 35.43 38.15 -29.25
CA THR A 425 36.51 38.22 -30.21
C THR A 425 37.86 38.13 -29.49
N VAL A 426 38.87 37.72 -30.27
CA VAL A 426 40.34 37.90 -30.14
C VAL A 426 41.09 36.57 -30.08
N PRO A 427 42.22 36.41 -30.79
CA PRO A 427 42.65 36.97 -32.08
C PRO A 427 42.58 35.96 -33.24
#